data_AF-A0A2E7CVY0-F1
#
_entry.id   AF-A0A2E7CVY0-F1
#
_cell.length_a   1.000
_cell.length_b   1.000
_cell.length_c   1.000
_cell.angle_alpha   90.00
_cell.angle_beta   90.00
_cell.angle_gamma   90.00
#
_symmetry.space_group_name_H-M   'P 1'
#
loop_
_entity.id
_entity.type
_entity.pdbx_description
1 polymer ?
#
loop_
_entity_poly.entity_id
_entity_poly.type
_entity_poly.pdbx_seq_one_letter_code
_entity_poly.pdbx_strand_id
1 'polypeptide(L)' 'MNSKIKKISSYFLIAIVLVTTLIAILEIWGLGLGIDKVFKKLIESLIVVFCSSAVVLFVFAVVLKEKE' A
#
# COMPACT_ATOMS: atom_id res chain seq x y z
N MET A 1 -25.88 5.29 -8.35
CA MET A 1 -24.89 6.38 -8.07
C MET A 1 -23.81 6.30 -9.14
N ASN A 2 -23.60 7.36 -9.93
CA ASN A 2 -22.87 7.33 -11.21
C ASN A 2 -21.57 6.50 -11.12
N SER A 3 -21.49 5.42 -11.89
CA SER A 3 -20.38 4.43 -11.88
C SER A 3 -19.00 5.06 -12.07
N LYS A 4 -18.94 6.26 -12.65
CA LYS A 4 -17.74 7.10 -12.76
C LYS A 4 -17.18 7.54 -11.39
N ILE A 5 -18.05 7.87 -10.43
CA ILE A 5 -17.67 8.34 -9.09
C ILE A 5 -17.07 7.20 -8.27
N LYS A 6 -17.64 5.98 -8.35
CA LYS A 6 -17.05 4.81 -7.70
C LYS A 6 -15.67 4.49 -8.25
N LYS A 7 -15.51 4.50 -9.57
CA LYS A 7 -14.22 4.28 -10.24
C LYS A 7 -13.15 5.30 -9.82
N ILE A 8 -13.53 6.58 -9.75
CA ILE A 8 -12.64 7.66 -9.28
C ILE A 8 -12.22 7.39 -7.83
N SER A 9 -13.17 7.00 -6.97
CA SER A 9 -12.91 6.76 -5.55
C SER A 9 -12.00 5.54 -5.34
N SER A 10 -12.13 4.48 -6.14
CA SER A 10 -11.24 3.31 -6.05
C SER A 10 -9.81 3.66 -6.44
N TYR A 11 -9.66 4.36 -7.56
CA TYR A 11 -8.34 4.74 -8.07
C TYR A 11 -7.65 5.71 -7.11
N PHE A 12 -8.42 6.63 -6.51
CA PHE A 12 -7.93 7.53 -5.47
C PHE A 12 -7.49 6.79 -4.20
N LEU A 13 -8.26 5.81 -3.72
CA LEU A 13 -7.87 4.99 -2.58
C LEU A 13 -6.60 4.17 -2.85
N ILE A 14 -6.51 3.55 -4.02
CA ILE A 14 -5.31 2.79 -4.44
C ILE A 14 -4.08 3.70 -4.50
N ALA A 15 -4.23 4.91 -5.04
CA ALA A 15 -3.15 5.89 -5.10
C ALA A 15 -2.65 6.29 -3.70
N ILE A 16 -3.56 6.56 -2.76
CA ILE A 16 -3.19 6.87 -1.36
C ILE A 16 -2.42 5.72 -0.71
N VAL A 17 -2.89 4.49 -0.91
CA VAL A 17 -2.22 3.29 -0.36
C VAL A 17 -0.83 3.15 -0.95
N LEU A 18 -0.68 3.27 -2.28
CA LEU A 18 0.62 3.23 -2.95
C LEU A 18 1.60 4.28 -2.42
N VAL A 19 1.15 5.53 -2.30
CA VAL A 19 1.99 6.63 -1.78
C VAL A 19 2.41 6.35 -0.34
N THR A 20 1.48 5.88 0.49
CA THR A 20 1.77 5.53 1.90
C THR A 20 2.79 4.41 1.99
N THR A 21 2.70 3.39 1.14
CA THR A 21 3.64 2.27 1.10
C THR A 21 5.03 2.73 0.66
N LEU A 22 5.12 3.63 -0.32
CA LEU A 22 6.41 4.20 -0.75
C LEU A 22 7.07 5.01 0.38
N ILE A 23 6.29 5.84 1.09
CA ILE A 23 6.79 6.62 2.23
C ILE A 23 7.26 5.69 3.35
N ALA A 24 6.50 4.66 3.68
CA ALA A 24 6.85 3.71 4.74
C ALA A 24 8.14 2.93 4.40
N ILE A 25 8.33 2.50 3.14
CA ILE A 25 9.58 1.87 2.71
C ILE A 25 10.75 2.86 2.83
N LEU A 26 10.55 4.12 2.42
CA LEU A 26 11.57 5.15 2.52
C LEU A 26 11.95 5.47 3.97
N GLU A 27 10.98 5.43 4.88
CA GLU A 27 11.16 5.61 6.32
C GLU A 27 11.93 4.43 6.94
N ILE A 28 11.60 3.18 6.57
CA ILE A 28 12.33 1.98 7.01
C ILE A 28 13.80 2.05 6.57
N TRP A 29 14.05 2.48 5.35
CA TRP A 29 15.41 2.61 4.83
C TRP A 29 16.15 3.83 5.37
N GLY A 30 15.41 4.82 5.93
CA GLY A 30 15.85 5.97 6.72
C GLY A 30 17.35 6.24 6.77
N LEU A 31 17.79 7.25 5.97
CA LEU A 31 19.00 8.11 5.94
C LEU A 31 20.28 7.76 6.75
N GLY A 32 20.47 6.54 7.22
CA GLY A 32 21.59 6.11 8.05
C GLY A 32 22.11 4.74 7.62
N LEU A 33 23.31 4.73 7.05
CA LEU A 33 24.06 3.57 6.54
C LEU A 33 24.66 2.73 7.69
N GLY A 34 23.80 2.08 8.48
CA GLY A 34 24.21 1.08 9.48
C GLY A 34 23.84 -0.33 9.01
N ILE A 35 24.84 -1.12 8.60
CA ILE A 35 24.65 -2.47 8.02
C ILE A 35 24.05 -3.45 9.04
N ASP A 36 24.29 -3.23 10.33
CA ASP A 36 23.82 -4.08 11.44
C ASP A 36 22.30 -4.22 11.53
N LYS A 37 21.53 -3.28 10.97
CA LYS A 37 20.05 -3.31 11.03
C LYS A 37 19.40 -3.70 9.71
N VAL A 38 20.18 -4.06 8.68
CA VAL A 38 19.66 -4.37 7.33
C VAL A 38 18.68 -5.54 7.37
N PHE A 39 18.99 -6.60 8.11
CA PHE A 39 18.12 -7.77 8.20
C PHE A 39 16.76 -7.44 8.84
N LYS A 40 16.74 -6.54 9.84
CA LYS A 40 15.51 -6.06 10.47
C LYS A 40 14.70 -5.17 9.53
N LYS A 41 15.36 -4.26 8.82
CA LYS A 41 14.75 -3.39 7.80
C LYS A 41 14.13 -4.19 6.64
N LEU A 42 14.74 -5.32 6.26
CA LEU A 42 14.21 -6.23 5.26
C LEU A 42 12.90 -6.88 5.73
N ILE A 43 12.88 -7.39 6.97
CA ILE A 43 11.67 -7.97 7.57
C ILE A 43 10.55 -6.92 7.68
N GLU A 44 10.87 -5.70 8.13
CA GLU A 44 9.90 -4.61 8.26
C GLU A 44 9.35 -4.18 6.89
N SER A 45 10.20 -4.07 5.86
CA SER A 45 9.77 -3.76 4.49
C SER A 45 8.83 -4.84 3.95
N LEU A 46 9.14 -6.11 4.20
CA LEU A 46 8.32 -7.22 3.73
C LEU A 46 6.92 -7.22 4.39
N ILE A 47 6.86 -6.95 5.70
CA ILE A 47 5.60 -6.80 6.44
C ILE A 47 4.78 -5.62 5.90
N VAL A 48 5.42 -4.47 5.66
CA VAL A 48 4.73 -3.28 5.13
C VAL A 48 4.18 -3.54 3.72
N VAL A 49 4.96 -4.17 2.84
CA VAL A 49 4.49 -4.54 1.49
C VAL A 49 3.35 -5.56 1.57
N PHE A 50 3.42 -6.53 2.48
CA PHE A 50 2.37 -7.52 2.69
C PHE A 50 1.06 -6.87 3.16
N CYS A 51 1.12 -5.99 4.17
CA CYS A 51 -0.04 -5.21 4.61
C CYS A 51 -0.61 -4.33 3.50
N SER A 52 0.25 -3.63 2.75
CA SER A 52 -0.18 -2.83 1.60
C SER A 52 -0.90 -3.67 0.55
N SER A 53 -0.42 -4.87 0.26
CA SER A 53 -1.06 -5.78 -0.69
C SER A 53 -2.44 -6.23 -0.22
N ALA A 54 -2.59 -6.57 1.07
CA ALA A 54 -3.87 -6.89 1.66
C ALA A 54 -4.87 -5.72 1.60
N VAL A 55 -4.41 -4.49 1.83
CA VAL A 55 -5.24 -3.29 1.70
C VAL A 55 -5.66 -3.08 0.25
N VAL A 56 -4.76 -3.23 -0.72
CA VAL A 56 -5.10 -3.12 -2.15
C VAL A 56 -6.12 -4.18 -2.56
N LEU A 57 -5.90 -5.44 -2.17
CA LEU A 57 -6.85 -6.54 -2.40
C LEU A 57 -8.20 -6.30 -1.73
N PHE A 58 -8.23 -5.71 -0.54
CA PHE A 58 -9.46 -5.31 0.14
C PHE A 58 -10.20 -4.21 -0.63
N VAL A 59 -9.49 -3.20 -1.14
CA VAL A 59 -10.08 -2.16 -1.99
C VAL A 59 -10.66 -2.77 -3.27
N PHE A 60 -9.94 -3.69 -3.91
CA PHE A 60 -10.47 -4.44 -5.04
C PHE A 60 -11.68 -5.31 -4.63
N ALA A 61 -11.63 -6.05 -3.53
CA ALA A 61 -12.73 -6.91 -3.12
C ALA A 61 -14.00 -6.14 -2.72
N VAL A 62 -13.86 -4.98 -2.06
CA VAL A 62 -15.01 -4.18 -1.62
C VAL A 62 -15.59 -3.35 -2.77
N VAL A 63 -14.74 -2.79 -3.64
CA VAL A 63 -15.21 -1.91 -4.71
C VAL A 63 -15.53 -2.66 -6.01
N LEU A 64 -14.78 -3.72 -6.34
CA LEU A 64 -15.00 -4.52 -7.56
C LEU A 64 -16.15 -5.52 -7.42
N LYS A 65 -16.62 -5.79 -6.18
CA LYS A 65 -17.82 -6.62 -5.92
C LYS A 65 -19.13 -5.97 -6.40
N GLU A 66 -19.10 -4.71 -6.82
CA GLU A 66 -20.27 -4.04 -7.42
C GLU A 66 -20.26 -4.08 -8.95
N LYS A 67 -19.79 -5.20 -9.51
CA LYS A 67 -19.87 -5.49 -10.94
C LYS A 67 -20.43 -6.91 -11.14
N GLU A 68 -21.52 -7.20 -10.44
CA GLU A 68 -22.57 -8.11 -10.92
C GLU A 68 -23.75 -7.25 -11.39
#